data_AF-A0AAQ0BS41-F1
#
_entry.id   AF-A0AAQ0BS41-F1
#
_cell.length_a   1.000
_cell.length_b   1.000
_cell.length_c   1.000
_cell.angle_alpha   90.00
_cell.angle_beta   90.00
_cell.angle_gamma   90.00
#
_symmetry.space_group_name_H-M   'P 1'
#
loop_
_entity.id
_entity.type
_entity.pdbx_description
1 polymer ?
#
loop_
_entity_poly.entity_id
_entity_poly.type
_entity_poly.pdbx_seq_one_letter_code
_entity_poly.pdbx_strand_id
1 'polypeptide(L)'
;MALQRDWLLAAHDRNRIRVIEATAPNDLGLSRYTEAEYAEALRRQTLLHSESATATVSARTLRRWNTCQAIARANGDHEILALVPHIAARGNRTARLSEEQIDLMDRVIDEHWRNSKAINYKTCHRHLVVVCSQENVTTPSYPTLIKHIKSQTTNHDTRIREGKRLAYQKDAFVDVMCRSRDPI
;
A
#
# COMPACT_ATOMS: atom_id res chain seq x y z
N MET A 1 49.01 -3.42 -5.86
CA MET A 1 48.66 -4.80 -5.44
C MET A 1 47.14 -4.87 -5.32
N ALA A 2 46.48 -5.75 -6.08
CA ALA A 2 45.04 -5.94 -5.98
C ALA A 2 44.77 -7.08 -4.98
N LEU A 3 43.95 -6.83 -3.96
CA LEU A 3 43.42 -7.87 -3.09
C LEU A 3 42.49 -8.77 -3.91
N GLN A 4 42.82 -10.05 -4.04
CA GLN A 4 41.95 -11.03 -4.70
C GLN A 4 40.74 -11.31 -3.81
N ARG A 5 39.54 -11.29 -4.40
CA ARG A 5 38.26 -11.55 -3.73
C ARG A 5 38.27 -12.86 -2.94
N ASP A 6 38.86 -13.90 -3.51
CA ASP A 6 38.90 -15.24 -2.94
C ASP A 6 39.68 -15.29 -1.63
N TRP A 7 40.76 -14.50 -1.54
CA TRP A 7 41.53 -14.37 -0.30
C TRP A 7 40.70 -13.73 0.81
N LEU A 8 39.91 -12.71 0.48
CA LEU A 8 39.09 -11.97 1.44
C LEU A 8 37.99 -12.86 2.01
N LEU A 9 37.32 -13.65 1.15
CA LEU A 9 36.31 -14.63 1.57
C LEU A 9 36.92 -15.71 2.48
N ALA A 10 38.04 -16.30 2.08
CA ALA A 10 38.71 -17.32 2.87
C ALA A 10 39.27 -16.78 4.21
N ALA A 11 39.61 -15.49 4.29
CA ALA A 11 40.06 -14.84 5.51
C ALA A 11 38.88 -14.49 6.44
N HIS A 12 37.74 -14.10 5.89
CA HIS A 12 36.49 -13.91 6.63
C HIS A 12 36.01 -15.22 7.25
N ASP A 13 35.92 -16.30 6.46
CA ASP A 13 35.46 -17.62 6.94
C ASP A 13 36.36 -18.20 8.04
N ARG A 14 37.65 -17.83 8.02
CA ARG A 14 38.63 -18.22 9.05
C ARG A 14 38.70 -17.25 10.23
N ASN A 15 37.78 -16.29 10.34
CA ASN A 15 37.74 -15.25 11.38
C ASN A 15 39.07 -14.48 11.53
N ARG A 16 39.83 -14.34 10.44
CA ARG A 16 41.12 -13.62 10.42
C ARG A 16 40.96 -12.10 10.25
N ILE A 17 39.75 -11.65 9.99
CA ILE A 17 39.39 -10.24 9.84
C ILE A 17 38.49 -9.88 11.02
N ARG A 18 38.82 -8.79 11.73
CA ARG A 18 37.94 -8.16 12.72
C ARG A 18 37.58 -6.77 12.23
N VAL A 19 36.28 -6.45 12.29
CA VAL A 19 35.79 -5.10 11.96
C VAL A 19 36.16 -4.17 13.13
N ILE A 20 36.96 -3.14 12.85
CA ILE A 20 37.47 -2.21 13.88
C ILE A 20 36.44 -1.11 14.16
N GLU A 21 35.77 -0.62 13.12
CA GLU A 21 34.65 0.33 13.20
C GLU A 21 33.55 -0.16 12.27
N ALA A 22 32.40 -0.51 12.82
CA ALA A 22 31.21 -0.75 12.02
C ALA A 22 30.49 0.59 11.87
N THR A 23 30.51 1.16 10.65
CA THR A 23 29.54 2.21 10.31
C THR A 23 28.15 1.64 10.54
N ALA A 24 27.25 2.42 11.15
CA ALA A 24 25.87 1.98 11.36
C ALA A 24 25.33 1.42 10.03
N PRO A 25 24.70 0.23 10.03
CA PRO A 25 24.18 -0.34 8.80
C PRO A 25 23.17 0.64 8.22
N ASN A 26 23.48 1.22 7.06
CA ASN A 26 22.46 1.88 6.25
C ASN A 26 21.43 0.79 5.92
N ASP A 27 20.28 0.84 6.58
CA ASP A 27 19.15 -0.01 6.21
C ASP A 27 18.67 0.44 4.83
N LEU A 28 19.19 -0.24 3.80
CA LEU A 28 18.83 -0.01 2.41
C LEU A 28 17.37 -0.41 2.12
N GLY A 29 16.64 -0.98 3.10
CA GLY A 29 15.24 -1.32 2.96
C GLY A 29 14.98 -2.32 1.85
N LEU A 30 15.93 -3.23 1.59
CA LEU A 30 15.89 -4.14 0.43
C LEU A 30 14.66 -5.07 0.44
N SER A 31 14.11 -5.38 1.61
CA SER A 31 12.89 -6.19 1.75
C SER A 31 11.62 -5.49 1.25
N ARG A 32 11.66 -4.17 1.00
CA ARG A 32 10.48 -3.38 0.59
C ARG A 32 10.13 -3.54 -0.89
N TYR A 33 11.07 -4.03 -1.70
CA TYR A 33 10.92 -4.12 -3.14
C TYR A 33 10.76 -5.57 -3.60
N THR A 34 9.94 -5.75 -4.62
CA THR A 34 9.72 -7.03 -5.27
C THR A 34 10.84 -7.35 -6.27
N GLU A 35 11.00 -8.62 -6.63
CA GLU A 35 11.98 -9.05 -7.64
C GLU A 35 11.80 -8.34 -8.99
N ALA A 36 10.54 -8.14 -9.41
CA ALA A 36 10.21 -7.43 -10.65
C ALA A 36 10.66 -5.95 -10.60
N GLU A 37 10.56 -5.30 -9.45
CA GLU A 37 11.01 -3.92 -9.27
C GLU A 37 12.53 -3.80 -9.33
N TYR A 38 13.25 -4.79 -8.79
CA TYR A 38 14.71 -4.89 -8.93
C TYR A 38 15.15 -5.10 -10.37
N ALA A 39 14.52 -6.03 -11.07
CA ALA A 39 14.82 -6.29 -12.47
C ALA A 39 14.62 -5.04 -13.34
N GLU A 40 13.56 -4.28 -13.08
CA GLU A 40 13.28 -3.03 -13.77
C GLU A 40 14.31 -1.94 -13.43
N ALA A 41 14.76 -1.83 -12.19
CA ALA A 41 15.82 -0.89 -11.80
C ALA A 41 17.16 -1.20 -12.50
N LEU A 42 17.54 -2.49 -12.56
CA LEU A 42 18.73 -2.94 -13.29
C LEU A 42 18.62 -2.66 -14.79
N ARG A 43 17.46 -2.95 -15.39
CA ARG A 43 17.18 -2.61 -16.80
C ARG A 43 17.33 -1.11 -17.06
N ARG A 44 16.86 -0.25 -16.15
CA ARG A 44 17.03 1.22 -16.30
C ARG A 44 18.48 1.63 -16.16
N GLN A 45 19.23 0.99 -15.27
CA GLN A 45 20.65 1.25 -15.12
C GLN A 45 21.41 0.90 -16.40
N THR A 46 21.16 -0.26 -17.00
CA THR A 46 21.82 -0.64 -18.26
C THR A 46 21.48 0.31 -19.40
N LEU A 47 20.23 0.78 -19.46
CA LEU A 47 19.80 1.79 -20.43
C LEU A 47 20.44 3.16 -20.20
N LEU A 48 20.79 3.55 -18.98
CA LEU A 48 21.50 4.82 -18.74
C LEU A 48 22.95 4.79 -19.24
N HIS A 49 23.59 3.62 -19.22
CA HIS A 49 24.98 3.44 -19.64
C HIS A 49 25.12 3.14 -21.14
N SER A 50 24.01 2.87 -21.85
CA SER A 50 24.06 2.55 -23.27
C SER A 50 24.10 3.83 -24.12
N GLU A 51 24.98 3.86 -25.12
CA GLU A 51 25.09 4.99 -26.05
C GLU A 51 23.84 5.18 -26.92
N SER A 52 23.10 4.09 -27.16
CA SER A 52 21.86 4.05 -27.94
C SER A 52 20.59 4.24 -27.10
N ALA A 53 20.69 4.68 -25.84
CA ALA A 53 19.56 4.82 -24.92
C ALA A 53 18.42 5.67 -25.49
N THR A 54 18.75 6.70 -26.26
CA THR A 54 17.83 7.66 -26.88
C THR A 54 16.97 7.05 -27.99
N ALA A 55 17.37 5.91 -28.55
CA ALA A 55 16.60 5.17 -29.54
C ALA A 55 15.44 4.38 -28.90
N THR A 56 15.56 3.99 -27.63
CA THR A 56 14.56 3.20 -26.91
C THR A 56 13.72 4.03 -25.93
N VAL A 57 14.32 5.07 -25.33
CA VAL A 57 13.70 5.87 -24.27
C VAL A 57 13.86 7.36 -24.57
N SER A 58 12.84 8.15 -24.26
CA SER A 58 12.90 9.60 -24.48
C SER A 58 13.99 10.26 -23.63
N ALA A 59 14.62 11.31 -24.19
CA ALA A 59 15.64 12.09 -23.49
C ALA A 59 15.14 12.67 -22.15
N ARG A 60 13.84 13.01 -22.04
CA ARG A 60 13.23 13.48 -20.79
C ARG A 60 13.29 12.42 -19.69
N THR A 61 13.04 11.17 -20.01
CA THR A 61 13.05 10.06 -19.04
C THR A 61 14.48 9.76 -18.58
N LEU A 62 15.45 9.76 -19.49
CA LEU A 62 16.88 9.59 -19.15
C LEU A 62 17.37 10.69 -18.20
N ARG A 63 17.04 11.96 -18.51
CA ARG A 63 17.35 13.09 -17.61
C ARG A 63 16.73 12.88 -16.23
N ARG A 64 15.47 12.47 -16.17
CA ARG A 64 14.79 12.19 -14.88
C ARG A 64 15.52 11.12 -14.07
N TRP A 65 15.91 10.01 -14.69
CA TRP A 65 16.64 8.93 -14.01
C TRP A 65 18.02 9.36 -13.52
N ASN A 66 18.77 10.13 -14.32
CA ASN A 66 20.05 10.72 -13.90
C ASN A 66 19.87 11.64 -12.69
N THR A 67 18.83 12.48 -12.69
CA THR A 67 18.51 13.34 -11.53
C THR A 67 18.18 12.50 -10.29
N CYS A 68 17.41 11.42 -10.43
CA CYS A 68 17.11 10.50 -9.31
C CYS A 68 18.40 9.89 -8.72
N GLN A 69 19.33 9.43 -9.56
CA GLN A 69 20.62 8.90 -9.08
C GLN A 69 21.46 9.98 -8.39
N ALA A 70 21.52 11.19 -8.96
CA ALA A 70 22.27 12.29 -8.37
C ALA A 70 21.73 12.69 -6.99
N ILE A 71 20.41 12.75 -6.83
CA ILE A 71 19.76 13.03 -5.54
C ILE A 71 20.06 11.91 -4.53
N ALA A 72 19.94 10.65 -4.94
CA ALA A 72 20.24 9.52 -4.07
C ALA A 72 21.70 9.53 -3.60
N ARG A 73 22.65 9.76 -4.52
CA ARG A 73 24.08 9.90 -4.20
C ARG A 73 24.32 11.04 -3.21
N ALA A 74 23.66 12.19 -3.39
CA ALA A 74 23.79 13.32 -2.49
C ALA A 74 23.23 13.04 -1.08
N ASN A 75 22.19 12.22 -0.98
CA ASN A 75 21.58 11.81 0.29
C ASN A 75 22.29 10.64 0.96
N GLY A 76 23.29 10.02 0.31
CA GLY A 76 23.93 8.78 0.79
C GLY A 76 23.10 7.51 0.57
N ASP A 77 22.05 7.60 -0.25
CA ASP A 77 21.19 6.49 -0.66
C ASP A 77 21.80 5.71 -1.84
N HIS A 78 21.28 4.51 -2.09
CA HIS A 78 21.78 3.66 -3.17
C HIS A 78 21.23 4.05 -4.55
N GLU A 79 22.13 4.36 -5.49
CA GLU A 79 21.83 4.89 -6.83
C GLU A 79 20.92 3.97 -7.66
N ILE A 80 21.11 2.65 -7.56
CA ILE A 80 20.29 1.70 -8.32
C ILE A 80 18.87 1.64 -7.74
N LEU A 81 18.71 1.72 -6.41
CA LEU A 81 17.39 1.69 -5.78
C LEU A 81 16.58 2.94 -6.14
N ALA A 82 17.26 4.07 -6.37
CA ALA A 82 16.63 5.29 -6.85
C ALA A 82 15.98 5.17 -8.24
N LEU A 83 16.33 4.14 -9.02
CA LEU A 83 15.72 3.86 -10.32
C LEU A 83 14.45 3.01 -10.23
N VAL A 84 14.12 2.46 -9.05
CA VAL A 84 12.94 1.63 -8.86
C VAL A 84 11.66 2.44 -9.16
N PRO A 85 10.72 1.91 -9.95
CA PRO A 85 9.44 2.58 -10.14
C PRO A 85 8.62 2.60 -8.85
N HIS A 86 8.41 3.77 -8.25
CA HIS A 86 7.48 3.95 -7.13
C HIS A 86 6.00 3.92 -7.57
N ILE A 87 5.56 2.86 -8.27
CA ILE A 87 4.18 2.74 -8.76
C ILE A 87 3.19 2.67 -7.60
N ALA A 88 3.51 1.90 -6.55
CA ALA A 88 2.71 1.81 -5.33
C ALA A 88 2.61 3.13 -4.55
N ALA A 89 3.51 4.09 -4.82
CA ALA A 89 3.47 5.42 -4.23
C ALA A 89 2.67 6.44 -5.04
N ARG A 90 2.18 6.07 -6.23
CA ARG A 90 1.36 6.95 -7.06
C ARG A 90 -0.07 7.01 -6.52
N GLY A 91 -0.76 8.08 -6.88
CA GLY A 91 -2.16 8.32 -6.52
C GLY A 91 -2.31 9.30 -5.37
N ASN A 92 -3.54 9.74 -5.14
CA ASN A 92 -3.83 10.63 -4.03
C ASN A 92 -3.98 9.82 -2.73
N ARG A 93 -3.09 10.06 -1.77
CA ARG A 93 -3.12 9.42 -0.44
C ARG A 93 -3.86 10.27 0.58
N THR A 94 -4.17 11.53 0.27
CA THR A 94 -5.03 12.34 1.13
C THR A 94 -6.49 12.00 0.87
N ALA A 95 -7.27 11.91 1.94
CA ALA A 95 -8.70 11.72 1.85
C ALA A 95 -9.30 12.91 1.09
N ARG A 96 -10.21 12.62 0.14
CA ARG A 96 -10.93 13.67 -0.61
C ARG A 96 -12.08 14.28 0.19
N LEU A 97 -12.49 13.59 1.26
CA LEU A 97 -13.53 14.04 2.17
C LEU A 97 -12.87 14.75 3.34
N SER A 98 -13.48 15.84 3.78
CA SER A 98 -13.15 16.47 5.07
C SER A 98 -13.54 15.55 6.22
N GLU A 99 -12.92 15.76 7.37
CA GLU A 99 -13.22 15.03 8.61
C GLU A 99 -14.70 15.22 9.00
N GLU A 100 -15.22 16.45 8.93
CA GLU A 100 -16.63 16.77 9.17
C GLU A 100 -17.59 15.96 8.28
N GLN A 101 -17.26 15.78 7.00
CA GLN A 101 -18.09 14.97 6.10
C GLN A 101 -18.10 13.48 6.48
N ILE A 102 -16.99 12.97 7.00
CA ILE A 102 -16.88 11.58 7.46
C ILE A 102 -17.71 11.41 8.73
N ASP A 103 -17.60 12.34 9.68
CA ASP A 103 -18.32 12.30 10.95
C ASP A 103 -19.84 12.35 10.75
N LEU A 104 -20.33 13.25 9.88
CA LEU A 104 -21.76 13.33 9.55
C LEU A 104 -22.26 12.05 8.85
N MET A 105 -21.40 11.45 8.02
CA MET A 105 -21.73 10.21 7.34
C MET A 105 -21.82 9.04 8.33
N ASP A 106 -20.87 8.91 9.24
CA ASP A 106 -20.87 7.88 10.28
C ASP A 106 -22.07 8.04 11.21
N ARG A 107 -22.39 9.27 11.63
CA ARG A 107 -23.58 9.57 12.43
C ARG A 107 -24.87 9.11 11.76
N VAL A 108 -25.07 9.44 10.48
CA VAL A 108 -26.27 9.04 9.73
C VAL A 108 -26.35 7.52 9.56
N ILE A 109 -25.20 6.85 9.38
CA ILE A 109 -25.14 5.39 9.29
C ILE A 109 -25.55 4.76 10.62
N ASP A 110 -25.04 5.26 11.74
CA ASP A 110 -25.37 4.72 13.06
C ASP A 110 -26.86 4.93 13.42
N GLU A 111 -27.38 6.14 13.21
CA GLU A 111 -28.76 6.49 13.58
C GLU A 111 -29.79 5.80 12.67
N HIS A 112 -29.55 5.80 11.35
CA HIS A 112 -30.57 5.42 10.37
C HIS A 112 -30.29 4.10 9.66
N TRP A 113 -29.02 3.70 9.47
CA TRP A 113 -28.68 2.48 8.74
C TRP A 113 -28.45 1.27 9.65
N ARG A 114 -27.72 1.37 10.76
CA ARG A 114 -27.39 0.23 11.64
C ARG A 114 -28.55 -0.17 12.57
N ASN A 115 -29.75 -0.34 12.01
CA ASN A 115 -30.94 -0.71 12.75
C ASN A 115 -31.76 -1.80 12.04
N SER A 116 -32.68 -2.42 12.79
CA SER A 116 -33.57 -3.48 12.30
C SER A 116 -34.63 -3.00 11.29
N LYS A 117 -34.79 -1.68 11.08
CA LYS A 117 -35.74 -1.14 10.08
C LYS A 117 -35.28 -1.44 8.65
N ALA A 118 -34.00 -1.76 8.47
CA ALA A 118 -33.42 -2.18 7.19
C ALA A 118 -33.74 -1.23 6.02
N ILE A 119 -33.64 0.09 6.25
CA ILE A 119 -33.91 1.09 5.21
C ILE A 119 -33.01 0.88 3.98
N ASN A 120 -33.39 1.41 2.81
CA ASN A 120 -32.56 1.31 1.60
C ASN A 120 -31.49 2.42 1.52
N TYR A 121 -30.44 2.21 0.71
CA TYR A 121 -29.31 3.15 0.60
C TYR A 121 -29.75 4.55 0.15
N LYS A 122 -30.76 4.63 -0.72
CA LYS A 122 -31.29 5.90 -1.24
C LYS A 122 -31.96 6.72 -0.14
N THR A 123 -32.70 6.08 0.76
CA THR A 123 -33.32 6.72 1.92
C THR A 123 -32.25 7.18 2.90
N CYS A 124 -31.22 6.36 3.16
CA CYS A 124 -30.09 6.76 3.98
C CYS A 124 -29.36 8.00 3.43
N HIS A 125 -29.16 8.06 2.10
CA HIS A 125 -28.57 9.24 1.46
C HIS A 125 -29.44 10.48 1.58
N ARG A 126 -30.77 10.35 1.50
CA ARG A 126 -31.69 11.47 1.74
C ARG A 126 -31.56 12.02 3.16
N HIS A 127 -31.41 11.15 4.17
CA HIS A 127 -31.12 11.60 5.54
C HIS A 127 -29.79 12.37 5.61
N LEU A 128 -28.76 11.87 4.94
CA LEU A 128 -27.46 12.54 4.88
C LEU A 128 -27.54 13.93 4.25
N VAL A 129 -28.29 14.09 3.15
CA VAL A 129 -28.50 15.40 2.51
C VAL A 129 -29.12 16.39 3.48
N VAL A 130 -30.13 15.97 4.25
CA VAL A 130 -30.81 16.83 5.24
C VAL A 130 -29.85 17.24 6.35
N VAL A 131 -29.10 16.29 6.92
CA VAL A 131 -28.15 16.56 8.00
C VAL A 131 -27.01 17.47 7.52
N CYS A 132 -26.42 17.19 6.36
CA CYS A 132 -25.38 18.05 5.78
C CYS A 132 -25.90 19.47 5.47
N SER A 133 -27.15 19.59 5.03
CA SER A 133 -27.78 20.90 4.78
C SER A 133 -27.99 21.71 6.06
N GLN A 134 -28.25 21.05 7.21
CA GLN A 134 -28.41 21.71 8.50
C GLN A 134 -27.07 22.22 9.04
N GLU A 135 -26.01 21.43 8.86
CA GLU A 135 -24.66 21.74 9.34
C GLU A 135 -23.84 22.59 8.35
N ASN A 136 -24.44 23.03 7.24
CA ASN A 136 -23.79 23.78 6.15
C ASN A 136 -22.55 23.07 5.54
N VAL A 137 -22.53 21.73 5.57
CA VAL A 137 -21.46 20.92 5.00
C VAL A 137 -21.86 20.43 3.61
N THR A 138 -20.91 20.41 2.67
CA THR A 138 -21.17 19.86 1.33
C THR A 138 -21.45 18.36 1.42
N THR A 139 -22.60 17.90 0.94
CA THR A 139 -22.97 16.49 1.02
C THR A 139 -22.07 15.62 0.13
N PRO A 140 -21.54 14.49 0.63
CA PRO A 140 -20.82 13.54 -0.22
C PRO A 140 -21.76 12.85 -1.22
N SER A 141 -21.17 12.40 -2.33
CA SER A 141 -21.92 11.76 -3.41
C SER A 141 -22.54 10.42 -2.97
N TYR A 142 -23.65 10.03 -3.59
CA TYR A 142 -24.34 8.77 -3.31
C TYR A 142 -23.43 7.52 -3.44
N PRO A 143 -22.61 7.37 -4.50
CA PRO A 143 -21.64 6.28 -4.58
C PRO A 143 -20.62 6.28 -3.44
N THR A 144 -20.22 7.46 -2.96
CA THR A 144 -19.28 7.59 -1.84
C THR A 144 -19.88 7.02 -0.56
N LEU A 145 -21.13 7.38 -0.23
CA LEU A 145 -21.84 6.84 0.93
C LEU A 145 -21.94 5.31 0.87
N ILE A 146 -22.34 4.75 -0.28
CA ILE A 146 -22.45 3.29 -0.42
C ILE A 146 -21.09 2.62 -0.23
N LYS A 147 -20.03 3.17 -0.84
CA LYS A 147 -18.69 2.63 -0.70
C LYS A 147 -18.24 2.64 0.76
N HIS A 148 -18.52 3.73 1.47
CA HIS A 148 -18.21 3.89 2.88
C HIS A 148 -18.95 2.86 3.75
N ILE A 149 -20.27 2.76 3.59
CA ILE A 149 -21.08 1.74 4.29
C ILE A 149 -20.51 0.34 4.04
N LYS A 150 -20.29 -0.04 2.77
CA LYS A 150 -19.77 -1.37 2.42
C LYS A 150 -18.39 -1.65 3.02
N SER A 151 -17.53 -0.64 3.15
CA SER A 151 -16.20 -0.82 3.73
C SER A 151 -16.22 -1.04 5.24
N GLN A 152 -17.28 -0.60 5.92
CA GLN A 152 -17.43 -0.75 7.37
C GLN A 152 -18.43 -1.84 7.78
N THR A 153 -19.30 -2.30 6.87
CA THR A 153 -20.34 -3.28 7.18
C THR A 153 -19.74 -4.57 7.72
N THR A 154 -20.15 -4.95 8.92
CA THR A 154 -19.74 -6.20 9.56
C THR A 154 -20.84 -7.27 9.45
N ASN A 155 -20.50 -8.54 9.69
CA ASN A 155 -21.50 -9.62 9.81
C ASN A 155 -22.59 -9.28 10.86
N HIS A 156 -22.20 -8.60 11.94
CA HIS A 156 -23.13 -8.10 12.96
C HIS A 156 -24.21 -7.17 12.40
N ASP A 157 -23.84 -6.20 11.56
CA ASP A 157 -24.79 -5.29 10.91
C ASP A 157 -25.77 -6.06 10.01
N THR A 158 -25.24 -7.05 9.28
CA THR A 158 -26.02 -7.94 8.42
C THR A 158 -27.04 -8.73 9.24
N ARG A 159 -26.62 -9.23 10.40
CA ARG A 159 -27.48 -9.98 11.33
C ARG A 159 -28.58 -9.12 11.94
N ILE A 160 -28.30 -7.86 12.29
CA ILE A 160 -29.30 -6.91 12.81
C ILE A 160 -30.32 -6.57 11.72
N ARG A 161 -29.86 -6.29 10.50
CA ARG A 161 -30.69 -5.76 9.41
C ARG A 161 -31.48 -6.83 8.67
N GLU A 162 -30.84 -7.95 8.34
CA GLU A 162 -31.38 -8.98 7.44
C GLU A 162 -31.66 -10.30 8.19
N GLY A 163 -31.29 -10.36 9.46
CA GLY A 163 -31.53 -11.51 10.34
C GLY A 163 -30.44 -12.58 10.26
N LYS A 164 -30.58 -13.59 11.12
CA LYS A 164 -29.57 -14.64 11.33
C LYS A 164 -29.30 -15.44 10.05
N ARG A 165 -30.35 -15.83 9.32
CA ARG A 165 -30.25 -16.70 8.14
C ARG A 165 -29.40 -16.07 7.04
N LEU A 166 -29.61 -14.79 6.77
CA LEU A 166 -28.89 -14.09 5.70
C LEU A 166 -27.46 -13.76 6.12
N ALA A 167 -27.24 -13.47 7.41
CA ALA A 167 -25.90 -13.32 7.97
C ALA A 167 -25.07 -14.61 7.84
N TYR A 168 -25.63 -15.79 8.15
CA TYR A 168 -24.93 -17.06 7.96
C TYR A 168 -24.59 -17.33 6.50
N GLN A 169 -25.47 -16.97 5.57
CA GLN A 169 -25.22 -17.17 4.14
C GLN A 169 -24.10 -16.26 3.61
N LYS A 170 -23.95 -15.07 4.17
CA LYS A 170 -22.92 -14.09 3.79
C LYS A 170 -21.60 -14.26 4.54
N ASP A 171 -21.58 -15.09 5.59
CA ASP A 171 -20.37 -15.28 6.39
C ASP A 171 -19.32 -16.09 5.62
N ALA A 172 -18.05 -15.86 5.95
CA ALA A 172 -16.98 -16.66 5.37
C ALA A 172 -17.11 -18.11 5.83
N PHE A 173 -17.02 -19.06 4.89
CA PHE A 173 -16.96 -20.47 5.25
C PHE A 173 -15.65 -20.75 5.99
N VAL A 174 -15.74 -21.13 7.26
CA VAL A 174 -14.58 -21.56 8.05
C VAL A 174 -14.46 -23.08 7.92
N ASP A 175 -13.42 -23.53 7.22
CA ASP A 175 -13.09 -24.95 7.16
C ASP A 175 -12.43 -25.39 8.47
N VAL A 176 -13.25 -25.77 9.45
CA VAL A 176 -12.77 -26.33 10.71
C VAL A 176 -12.50 -27.82 10.52
N MET A 177 -11.51 -28.15 9.69
CA MET A 177 -10.98 -29.51 9.58
C MET A 177 -9.45 -29.53 9.58
N CYS A 178 -8.84 -29.05 10.66
CA CYS A 178 -7.47 -29.45 10.99
C CYS A 178 -7.50 -30.83 11.66
N ARG A 179 -7.48 -31.90 10.86
CA ARG A 179 -7.09 -33.22 11.34
C ARG A 179 -5.58 -33.16 11.59
N SER A 180 -5.16 -33.05 12.85
CA SER A 180 -3.78 -33.37 13.20
C SER A 180 -3.56 -34.82 12.79
N ARG A 181 -2.72 -35.03 11.77
CA ARG A 181 -2.13 -36.34 11.54
C ARG A 181 -1.08 -36.49 12.63
N ASP A 182 -1.47 -37.11 13.73
CA ASP A 182 -0.51 -37.56 14.73
C ASP A 182 0.36 -38.66 14.06
N PRO A 183 1.68 -38.49 13.99
CA PRO A 183 2.56 -39.51 13.44
C PRO A 183 2.64 -40.70 14.43
N ILE A 184 2.40 -41.91 13.90
CA ILE A 184 2.61 -43.20 14.58
C ILE A 184 4.11 -43.49 14.65
#